data_AF-A0A959JSC1-F1
#
_entry.id   AF-A0A959JSC1-F1
#
_cell.length_a   1.000
_cell.length_b   1.000
_cell.length_c   1.000
_cell.angle_alpha   90.00
_cell.angle_beta   90.00
_cell.angle_gamma   90.00
#
_symmetry.space_group_name_H-M   'P 1'
#
loop_
_entity.id
_entity.type
_entity.pdbx_description
1 polymer ?
#
loop_
_entity_poly.entity_id
_entity_poly.type
_entity_poly.pdbx_seq_one_letter_code
_entity_poly.pdbx_strand_id
1 'polypeptide(L)'
;MKKSILLSLGILFSLNFIYAQDDDLLSLLGEEETTDYAIASFKTNRVINLHSLENTAKGVFDFKISHRFNTIDQGFYDLFGLDGATIRLGGDFGITETLQVGIGRSTINKTFDGYAKYKFLRQSTGKKNMPITAALFAGAAINTLKNTDPAREVPFWDRFDYTFQLIVGRKFSEGFSLQLSPTLVHRNL
;
A
#
# COMPACT_ATOMS: atom_id res chain seq x y z
N MET A 1 -41.24 22.08 27.14
CA MET A 1 -41.05 22.41 25.70
C MET A 1 -39.71 21.88 25.16
N LYS A 2 -39.43 20.56 25.22
CA LYS A 2 -38.17 19.98 24.69
C LYS A 2 -38.31 18.54 24.12
N LYS A 3 -39.52 18.07 23.81
CA LYS A 3 -39.75 16.74 23.20
C LYS A 3 -40.28 16.78 21.77
N SER A 4 -40.66 17.94 21.25
CA SER A 4 -41.25 18.09 19.91
C SER A 4 -40.22 18.24 18.78
N ILE A 5 -38.95 18.51 19.10
CA ILE A 5 -37.88 18.70 18.10
C ILE A 5 -37.22 17.37 17.69
N LEU A 6 -37.34 16.32 18.51
CA LEU A 6 -36.82 14.99 18.18
C LEU A 6 -37.72 14.22 17.20
N LEU A 7 -39.00 14.61 17.04
CA LEU A 7 -39.90 13.97 16.09
C LEU A 7 -39.74 14.51 14.66
N SER A 8 -39.27 15.75 14.50
CA SER A 8 -39.03 16.38 13.20
C SER A 8 -37.68 15.97 12.57
N LEU A 9 -36.75 15.43 13.36
CA LEU A 9 -35.45 14.94 12.85
C LEU A 9 -35.51 13.49 12.32
N GLY A 10 -36.55 12.74 12.69
CA GLY A 10 -36.76 11.35 12.23
C GLY A 10 -37.44 11.22 10.86
N ILE A 11 -38.06 12.29 10.35
CA ILE A 11 -38.83 12.27 9.09
C ILE A 11 -37.96 12.66 7.88
N LEU A 12 -36.77 13.22 8.10
CA LEU A 12 -35.83 13.62 7.03
C LEU A 12 -34.93 12.48 6.52
N PHE A 13 -35.04 11.26 7.08
CA PHE A 13 -34.22 10.11 6.68
C PHE A 13 -34.96 9.06 5.83
N SER A 14 -36.21 9.30 5.45
CA SER A 14 -36.98 8.44 4.55
C SER A 14 -37.06 9.02 3.13
N LEU A 15 -35.91 9.26 2.51
CA LEU A 15 -35.84 9.37 1.06
C LEU A 15 -35.83 7.94 0.51
N ASN A 16 -37.01 7.46 0.17
CA ASN A 16 -37.17 6.24 -0.61
C ASN A 16 -36.47 6.44 -1.95
N PHE A 17 -35.39 5.68 -2.17
CA PHE A 17 -34.85 5.47 -3.51
C PHE A 17 -35.91 4.70 -4.29
N ILE A 18 -36.67 5.40 -5.12
CA ILE A 18 -37.50 4.78 -6.15
C ILE A 18 -36.53 4.24 -7.19
N TYR A 19 -36.32 2.93 -7.19
CA TYR A 19 -35.69 2.24 -8.32
C TYR A 19 -36.74 2.13 -9.42
N ALA A 20 -36.50 2.78 -10.55
CA ALA A 20 -37.21 2.43 -11.78
C ALA A 20 -36.80 1.00 -12.17
N GLN A 21 -37.77 0.11 -12.36
CA GLN A 21 -37.54 -1.20 -12.94
C GLN A 21 -37.53 -1.02 -14.46
N ASP A 22 -36.34 -0.87 -15.03
CA ASP A 22 -36.13 -1.15 -16.45
C ASP A 22 -36.13 -2.68 -16.59
N ASP A 23 -37.30 -3.26 -16.88
CA ASP A 23 -37.43 -4.67 -17.26
C ASP A 23 -36.78 -4.87 -18.64
N ASP A 24 -35.45 -4.91 -18.66
CA ASP A 24 -34.67 -5.24 -19.85
C ASP A 24 -34.80 -6.74 -20.14
N LEU A 25 -35.44 -7.08 -21.26
CA LEU A 25 -35.62 -8.46 -21.69
C LEU A 25 -34.27 -9.16 -21.97
N LEU A 26 -33.18 -8.39 -22.17
CA LEU A 26 -31.82 -8.93 -22.22
C LEU A 26 -31.34 -9.50 -20.88
N SER A 27 -31.86 -9.05 -19.75
CA SER A 27 -31.49 -9.55 -18.41
C SER A 27 -31.93 -11.01 -18.16
N LEU A 28 -32.84 -11.54 -18.97
CA LEU A 28 -33.26 -12.95 -18.96
C LEU A 28 -32.25 -13.88 -19.64
N LEU A 29 -31.37 -13.33 -20.49
CA LEU A 29 -30.19 -14.03 -20.98
C LEU A 29 -29.11 -13.85 -19.90
N GLY A 30 -29.25 -14.58 -18.79
CA GLY A 30 -28.42 -14.40 -17.60
C GLY A 30 -26.95 -14.17 -17.96
N GLU A 31 -26.41 -13.02 -17.57
CA GLU A 31 -24.99 -12.76 -17.70
C GLU A 31 -24.26 -13.81 -16.86
N GLU A 32 -23.29 -14.51 -17.44
CA GLU A 32 -22.41 -15.35 -16.63
C GLU A 32 -21.74 -14.43 -15.60
N GLU A 33 -22.05 -14.64 -14.32
CA GLU A 33 -21.42 -13.84 -13.27
C GLU A 33 -19.90 -14.02 -13.35
N THR A 34 -19.20 -12.97 -13.75
CA THR A 34 -17.75 -12.89 -13.71
C THR A 34 -17.32 -12.34 -12.36
N THR A 35 -16.03 -12.50 -12.02
CA THR A 35 -15.47 -11.87 -10.81
C THR A 35 -14.66 -10.66 -11.23
N ASP A 36 -15.18 -9.48 -10.90
CA ASP A 36 -14.50 -8.21 -11.17
C ASP A 36 -13.66 -7.81 -9.96
N TYR A 37 -12.34 -7.77 -10.13
CA TYR A 37 -11.44 -7.34 -9.06
C TYR A 37 -11.30 -5.82 -9.06
N ALA A 38 -11.32 -5.22 -7.88
CA ALA A 38 -11.00 -3.81 -7.74
C ALA A 38 -9.53 -3.58 -8.10
N ILE A 39 -9.31 -2.67 -9.05
CA ILE A 39 -7.98 -2.25 -9.51
C ILE A 39 -7.74 -0.76 -9.21
N ALA A 40 -6.46 -0.39 -9.21
CA ALA A 40 -6.01 0.99 -9.04
C ALA A 40 -6.56 1.63 -7.76
N SER A 41 -6.55 0.89 -6.65
CA SER A 41 -6.82 1.47 -5.32
C SER A 41 -5.78 2.55 -5.01
N PHE A 42 -4.54 2.30 -5.45
CA PHE A 42 -3.46 3.26 -5.54
C PHE A 42 -2.85 3.22 -6.96
N LYS A 43 -2.22 4.31 -7.40
CA LYS A 43 -1.61 4.38 -8.74
C LYS A 43 -0.31 3.60 -8.86
N THR A 44 0.31 3.22 -7.75
CA THR A 44 1.53 2.42 -7.72
C THR A 44 1.56 1.51 -6.48
N ASN A 45 2.55 0.63 -6.41
CA ASN A 45 2.73 -0.34 -5.34
C ASN A 45 3.27 0.27 -4.02
N ARG A 46 3.43 1.60 -3.98
CA ARG A 46 3.83 2.41 -2.81
C ARG A 46 2.94 3.63 -2.62
N VAL A 47 2.75 4.03 -1.36
CA VAL A 47 2.15 5.30 -0.96
C VAL A 47 3.17 6.01 -0.07
N ILE A 48 3.85 7.02 -0.62
CA ILE A 48 4.99 7.67 0.00
C ILE A 48 6.07 6.61 0.35
N ASN A 49 6.10 6.13 1.59
CA ASN A 49 7.08 5.16 2.09
C ASN A 49 6.47 3.79 2.40
N LEU A 50 5.14 3.70 2.40
CA LEU A 50 4.41 2.48 2.73
C LEU A 50 4.19 1.64 1.48
N HIS A 51 4.18 0.32 1.62
CA HIS A 51 3.67 -0.55 0.58
C HIS A 51 2.17 -0.35 0.44
N SER A 52 1.69 -0.21 -0.80
CA SER A 52 0.27 -0.08 -1.08
C SER A 52 -0.41 -1.45 -1.22
N LEU A 53 -1.74 -1.45 -1.31
CA LEU A 53 -2.54 -2.63 -1.67
C LEU A 53 -2.21 -3.19 -3.05
N GLU A 54 -1.49 -2.45 -3.91
CA GLU A 54 -1.22 -2.85 -5.29
C GLU A 54 0.07 -3.63 -5.44
N ASN A 55 0.05 -4.65 -6.30
CA ASN A 55 1.23 -5.41 -6.68
C ASN A 55 1.67 -4.98 -8.08
N THR A 56 2.95 -5.14 -8.37
CA THR A 56 3.45 -5.18 -9.74
C THR A 56 2.74 -6.31 -10.48
N ALA A 57 2.29 -6.06 -11.72
CA ALA A 57 1.59 -7.05 -12.54
C ALA A 57 2.46 -8.29 -12.80
N LYS A 58 1.82 -9.44 -13.06
CA LYS A 58 2.51 -10.70 -13.32
C LYS A 58 3.48 -10.56 -14.50
N GLY A 59 4.73 -11.00 -14.30
CA GLY A 59 5.79 -10.98 -15.31
C GLY A 59 6.41 -9.60 -15.54
N VAL A 60 5.92 -8.54 -14.85
CA VAL A 60 6.47 -7.19 -15.00
C VAL A 60 7.56 -6.95 -13.96
N PHE A 61 8.66 -6.39 -14.44
CA PHE A 61 9.72 -5.82 -13.61
C PHE A 61 9.60 -4.30 -13.59
N ASP A 62 9.39 -3.75 -12.40
CA ASP A 62 9.22 -2.32 -12.16
C ASP A 62 10.47 -1.79 -11.43
N PHE A 63 11.31 -1.07 -12.17
CA PHE A 63 12.52 -0.45 -11.66
C PHE A 63 12.25 1.00 -11.24
N LYS A 64 12.58 1.34 -9.99
CA LYS A 64 12.32 2.65 -9.39
C LYS A 64 13.59 3.27 -8.81
N ILE A 65 13.80 4.54 -9.14
CA ILE A 65 14.79 5.40 -8.49
C ILE A 65 14.02 6.44 -7.67
N SER A 66 14.12 6.35 -6.35
CA SER A 66 13.45 7.26 -5.42
C SER A 66 14.44 8.24 -4.83
N HIS A 67 14.21 9.53 -5.03
CA HIS A 67 14.92 10.60 -4.36
C HIS A 67 14.04 11.16 -3.25
N ARG A 68 14.54 11.20 -2.03
CA ARG A 68 13.87 11.86 -0.91
C ARG A 68 14.74 13.01 -0.44
N PHE A 69 14.25 14.21 -0.68
CA PHE A 69 14.86 15.47 -0.28
C PHE A 69 14.75 15.70 1.23
N ASN A 70 15.57 16.63 1.72
CA ASN A 70 15.55 17.07 3.11
C ASN A 70 14.29 17.88 3.44
N THR A 71 14.20 18.36 4.68
CA THR A 71 13.10 19.20 5.15
C THR A 71 13.07 20.55 4.42
N ILE A 72 11.87 21.09 4.20
CA ILE A 72 11.66 22.32 3.42
C ILE A 72 12.19 23.59 4.12
N ASP A 73 12.41 23.53 5.43
CA ASP A 73 12.77 24.66 6.29
C ASP A 73 14.25 25.08 6.21
N GLN A 74 15.05 24.49 5.31
CA GLN A 74 16.48 24.77 5.16
C GLN A 74 16.79 26.11 4.44
N GLY A 75 15.77 26.78 3.90
CA GLY A 75 15.91 28.11 3.26
C GLY A 75 16.58 28.08 1.88
N PHE A 76 16.78 29.26 1.28
CA PHE A 76 17.23 29.38 -0.12
C PHE A 76 18.65 28.83 -0.36
N TYR A 77 19.55 28.93 0.62
CA TYR A 77 20.93 28.46 0.49
C TYR A 77 21.01 26.96 0.16
N ASP A 78 20.24 26.13 0.87
CA ASP A 78 20.11 24.68 0.63
C ASP A 78 18.93 24.34 -0.32
N LEU A 79 18.49 25.31 -1.12
CA LEU A 79 17.37 25.21 -2.06
C LEU A 79 16.10 24.59 -1.43
N PHE A 80 15.74 25.03 -0.23
CA PHE A 80 14.59 24.52 0.55
C PHE A 80 14.64 23.00 0.74
N GLY A 81 15.83 22.47 1.02
CA GLY A 81 16.08 21.05 1.28
C GLY A 81 16.26 20.20 0.02
N LEU A 82 16.20 20.80 -1.18
CA LEU A 82 16.39 20.09 -2.45
C LEU A 82 17.87 19.74 -2.73
N ASP A 83 18.82 20.44 -2.09
CA ASP A 83 20.24 20.20 -2.33
C ASP A 83 20.73 18.86 -1.71
N GLY A 84 20.10 18.44 -0.61
CA GLY A 84 20.36 17.14 0.03
C GLY A 84 19.29 16.12 -0.30
N ALA A 85 19.70 14.90 -0.70
CA ALA A 85 18.77 13.81 -0.94
C ALA A 85 19.31 12.44 -0.53
N THR A 86 18.39 11.59 -0.06
CA THR A 86 18.62 10.15 0.05
C THR A 86 18.07 9.45 -1.18
N ILE A 87 18.81 8.47 -1.69
CA ILE A 87 18.49 7.78 -2.94
C ILE A 87 18.23 6.31 -2.61
N ARG A 88 17.14 5.78 -3.16
CA ARG A 88 16.86 4.35 -3.16
C ARG A 88 16.72 3.84 -4.58
N LEU A 89 17.49 2.80 -4.92
CA LEU A 89 17.33 2.02 -6.14
C LEU A 89 16.51 0.77 -5.79
N GLY A 90 15.43 0.50 -6.53
CA GLY A 90 14.55 -0.63 -6.28
C GLY A 90 14.13 -1.34 -7.54
N GLY A 91 14.02 -2.66 -7.45
CA GLY A 91 13.40 -3.49 -8.47
C GLY A 91 12.29 -4.33 -7.83
N ASP A 92 11.08 -4.20 -8.36
CA ASP A 92 9.91 -4.95 -7.91
C ASP A 92 9.46 -5.88 -9.04
N PHE A 93 9.30 -7.17 -8.79
CA PHE A 93 8.88 -8.17 -9.79
C PHE A 93 7.59 -8.86 -9.37
N GLY A 94 6.59 -8.85 -10.26
CA GLY A 94 5.33 -9.59 -10.05
C GLY A 94 5.48 -11.05 -10.45
N ILE A 95 5.57 -11.97 -9.49
CA ILE A 95 5.62 -13.41 -9.78
C ILE A 95 4.25 -13.90 -10.26
N THR A 96 3.18 -13.44 -9.60
CA THR A 96 1.78 -13.69 -9.98
C THR A 96 0.97 -12.41 -9.79
N GLU A 97 -0.33 -12.43 -10.13
CA GLU A 97 -1.25 -11.32 -9.83
C GLU A 97 -1.38 -11.01 -8.32
N THR A 98 -0.94 -11.94 -7.46
CA THR A 98 -1.06 -11.83 -6.00
C THR A 98 0.28 -11.86 -5.26
N LEU A 99 1.35 -12.34 -5.88
CA LEU A 99 2.68 -12.45 -5.27
C LEU A 99 3.67 -11.54 -6.00
N GLN A 100 4.28 -10.64 -5.24
CA GLN A 100 5.36 -9.77 -5.69
C GLN A 100 6.58 -10.00 -4.80
N VAL A 101 7.77 -9.92 -5.40
CA VAL A 101 9.03 -9.80 -4.67
C VAL A 101 9.73 -8.50 -5.05
N GLY A 102 10.61 -8.01 -4.20
CA GLY A 102 11.41 -6.86 -4.54
C GLY A 102 12.74 -6.84 -3.80
N ILE A 103 13.67 -6.11 -4.38
CA ILE A 103 14.99 -5.86 -3.82
C ILE A 103 15.32 -4.37 -3.93
N GLY A 104 16.24 -3.90 -3.13
CA GLY A 104 16.79 -2.57 -3.33
C GLY A 104 17.99 -2.24 -2.48
N ARG A 105 18.47 -1.03 -2.73
CA ARG A 105 19.59 -0.42 -2.03
C ARG A 105 19.25 1.03 -1.74
N SER A 106 19.44 1.44 -0.48
CA SER A 106 19.31 2.81 -0.03
C SER A 106 20.68 3.42 0.27
N THR A 107 20.83 4.73 0.05
CA THR A 107 22.00 5.47 0.53
C THR A 107 21.99 5.65 2.05
N ILE A 108 20.81 5.60 2.68
CA ILE A 108 20.65 5.57 4.14
C ILE A 108 21.31 4.29 4.66
N ASN A 109 22.27 4.44 5.57
CA ASN A 109 23.05 3.34 6.18
C ASN A 109 23.66 2.33 5.19
N LYS A 110 23.77 2.71 3.91
CA LYS A 110 24.13 1.79 2.81
C LYS A 110 23.30 0.50 2.85
N THR A 111 22.02 0.59 3.19
CA THR A 111 21.17 -0.58 3.43
C THR A 111 20.84 -1.30 2.13
N PHE A 112 20.96 -2.62 2.12
CA PHE A 112 20.33 -3.48 1.13
C PHE A 112 19.07 -4.10 1.72
N ASP A 113 18.00 -4.20 0.94
CA ASP A 113 16.74 -4.77 1.38
C ASP A 113 16.15 -5.72 0.34
N GLY A 114 15.39 -6.69 0.84
CA GLY A 114 14.64 -7.66 0.04
C GLY A 114 13.32 -8.01 0.72
N TYR A 115 12.28 -8.24 -0.06
CA TYR A 115 10.94 -8.51 0.49
C TYR A 115 10.07 -9.34 -0.43
N ALA A 116 9.03 -9.92 0.16
CA ALA A 116 7.91 -10.54 -0.53
C ALA A 116 6.59 -9.92 -0.04
N LYS A 117 5.64 -9.77 -0.96
CA LYS A 117 4.30 -9.26 -0.69
C LYS A 117 3.25 -10.14 -1.35
N TYR A 118 2.33 -10.68 -0.55
CA TYR A 118 1.32 -11.64 -0.98
C TYR A 118 -0.09 -11.13 -0.66
N LYS A 119 -0.91 -10.90 -1.69
CA LYS A 119 -2.34 -10.57 -1.56
C LYS A 119 -3.15 -11.87 -1.37
N PHE A 120 -3.61 -12.10 -0.15
CA PHE A 120 -4.42 -13.28 0.19
C PHE A 120 -5.93 -13.01 0.09
N LEU A 121 -6.35 -11.73 0.23
CA LEU A 121 -7.70 -11.29 -0.13
C LEU A 121 -7.64 -10.21 -1.20
N ARG A 122 -8.59 -10.23 -2.13
CA ARG A 122 -8.72 -9.25 -3.20
C ARG A 122 -10.16 -8.78 -3.22
N GLN A 123 -10.35 -7.46 -3.13
CA GLN A 123 -11.66 -6.86 -3.26
C GLN A 123 -12.24 -7.20 -4.62
N SER A 124 -13.49 -7.67 -4.66
CA SER A 124 -14.17 -8.06 -5.90
C SER A 124 -15.69 -7.98 -5.79
N THR A 125 -16.34 -7.86 -6.95
CA THR A 125 -17.80 -7.89 -7.14
C THR A 125 -18.19 -8.95 -8.17
N GLY A 126 -19.50 -9.17 -8.36
CA GLY A 126 -20.04 -10.24 -9.20
C GLY A 126 -20.02 -11.59 -8.48
N LYS A 127 -19.59 -12.66 -9.18
CA LYS A 127 -19.62 -14.05 -8.69
C LYS A 127 -18.95 -14.26 -7.33
N LYS A 128 -17.88 -13.50 -7.07
CA LYS A 128 -17.22 -13.48 -5.77
C LYS A 128 -17.29 -12.07 -5.22
N ASN A 129 -18.09 -11.89 -4.18
CA ASN A 129 -18.13 -10.63 -3.46
C ASN A 129 -17.14 -10.65 -2.29
N MET A 130 -16.12 -9.80 -2.38
CA MET A 130 -15.12 -9.61 -1.34
C MET A 130 -14.98 -8.10 -1.08
N PRO A 131 -15.32 -7.60 0.11
CA PRO A 131 -15.40 -6.17 0.36
C PRO A 131 -14.03 -5.48 0.51
N ILE A 132 -12.95 -6.24 0.71
CA ILE A 132 -11.63 -5.70 1.05
C ILE A 132 -10.50 -6.41 0.30
N THR A 133 -9.39 -5.71 0.14
CA THR A 133 -8.10 -6.30 -0.24
C THR A 133 -7.23 -6.41 1.00
N ALA A 134 -6.56 -7.55 1.16
CA ALA A 134 -5.60 -7.77 2.24
C ALA A 134 -4.34 -8.47 1.72
N ALA A 135 -3.18 -8.00 2.19
CA ALA A 135 -1.88 -8.51 1.82
C ALA A 135 -0.96 -8.64 3.02
N LEU A 136 -0.09 -9.64 2.99
CA LEU A 136 1.02 -9.79 3.91
C LEU A 136 2.29 -9.31 3.22
N PHE A 137 3.07 -8.51 3.94
CA PHE A 137 4.41 -8.10 3.56
C PHE A 137 5.40 -8.68 4.57
N ALA A 138 6.48 -9.26 4.07
CA ALA A 138 7.63 -9.68 4.86
C ALA A 138 8.90 -9.23 4.16
N GLY A 139 9.76 -8.51 4.88
CA GLY A 139 11.01 -7.99 4.36
C GLY A 139 12.16 -8.14 5.34
N ALA A 140 13.36 -8.22 4.80
CA ALA A 140 14.60 -8.17 5.53
C ALA A 140 15.48 -7.07 4.95
N ALA A 141 16.22 -6.38 5.82
CA ALA A 141 17.18 -5.35 5.45
C ALA A 141 18.50 -5.60 6.19
N ILE A 142 19.61 -5.28 5.54
CA ILE A 142 20.95 -5.39 6.11
C ILE A 142 21.67 -4.03 6.03
N ASN A 143 22.17 -3.56 7.17
CA ASN A 143 23.03 -2.39 7.25
C ASN A 143 24.48 -2.73 6.84
N THR A 144 24.94 -2.17 5.71
CA THR A 144 26.30 -2.41 5.18
C THR A 144 27.24 -1.22 5.38
N LEU A 145 26.90 -0.30 6.28
CA LEU A 145 27.79 0.78 6.66
C LEU A 145 29.11 0.21 7.19
N LYS A 146 30.23 0.75 6.68
CA LYS A 146 31.57 0.35 7.13
C LYS A 146 31.75 0.73 8.60
N ASN A 147 32.31 -0.17 9.39
CA ASN A 147 32.71 0.14 10.75
C ASN A 147 33.80 1.21 10.70
N THR A 148 33.57 2.33 11.38
CA THR A 148 34.54 3.42 11.50
C THR A 148 35.36 3.33 12.79
N ASP A 149 34.91 2.52 13.75
CA ASP A 149 35.57 2.30 15.04
C ASP A 149 35.91 0.81 15.22
N PRO A 150 37.19 0.43 15.23
CA PRO A 150 37.63 -0.95 15.47
C PRO A 150 37.24 -1.49 16.85
N ALA A 151 37.00 -0.62 17.85
CA ALA A 151 36.60 -1.03 19.19
C ALA A 151 35.10 -1.34 19.32
N ARG A 152 34.31 -1.04 18.28
CA ARG A 152 32.86 -1.25 18.23
C ARG A 152 32.46 -1.94 16.94
N GLU A 153 32.97 -3.16 16.74
CA GLU A 153 32.48 -4.00 15.65
C GLU A 153 31.06 -4.45 15.93
N VAL A 154 30.13 -4.07 15.06
CA VAL A 154 28.77 -4.61 15.07
C VAL A 154 28.81 -6.01 14.45
N PRO A 155 28.43 -7.07 15.19
CA PRO A 155 28.30 -8.42 14.67
C PRO A 155 27.45 -8.48 13.40
N PHE A 156 27.71 -9.45 12.53
CA PHE A 156 27.02 -9.55 11.25
C PHE A 156 25.51 -9.70 11.40
N TRP A 157 25.06 -10.49 12.37
CA TRP A 157 23.63 -10.77 12.58
C TRP A 157 22.87 -9.57 13.12
N ASP A 158 23.51 -8.73 13.93
CA ASP A 158 22.93 -7.53 14.52
C ASP A 158 22.70 -6.42 13.48
N ARG A 159 23.20 -6.62 12.25
CA ARG A 159 22.97 -5.70 11.11
C ARG A 159 21.64 -5.95 10.40
N PHE A 160 20.93 -7.01 10.74
CA PHE A 160 19.67 -7.36 10.10
C PHE A 160 18.47 -6.78 10.85
N ASP A 161 17.57 -6.20 10.05
CA ASP A 161 16.24 -5.80 10.48
C ASP A 161 15.20 -6.58 9.67
N TYR A 162 14.12 -7.00 10.32
CA TYR A 162 12.99 -7.67 9.70
C TYR A 162 11.73 -6.83 9.86
N THR A 163 10.93 -6.73 8.80
CA THR A 163 9.68 -5.98 8.79
C THR A 163 8.54 -6.85 8.32
N PHE A 164 7.47 -6.91 9.11
CA PHE A 164 6.24 -7.60 8.77
C PHE A 164 5.09 -6.60 8.77
N GLN A 165 4.29 -6.60 7.70
CA GLN A 165 3.11 -5.73 7.63
C GLN A 165 1.89 -6.54 7.22
N LEU A 166 0.77 -6.29 7.89
CA LEU A 166 -0.55 -6.67 7.40
C LEU A 166 -1.16 -5.43 6.75
N ILE A 167 -1.34 -5.46 5.44
CA ILE A 167 -1.86 -4.35 4.65
C ILE A 167 -3.31 -4.66 4.31
N VAL A 168 -4.25 -3.90 4.84
CA VAL A 168 -5.69 -4.10 4.62
C VAL A 168 -6.32 -2.81 4.15
N GLY A 169 -7.19 -2.88 3.16
CA GLY A 169 -7.87 -1.69 2.69
C GLY A 169 -8.94 -1.96 1.65
N ARG A 170 -9.57 -0.88 1.21
CA ARG A 170 -10.71 -0.89 0.31
C ARG A 170 -10.68 0.34 -0.58
N LYS A 171 -10.99 0.13 -1.87
CA LYS A 171 -11.37 1.18 -2.80
C LYS A 171 -12.88 1.40 -2.66
N PHE A 172 -13.28 2.59 -2.23
CA PHE A 172 -14.70 2.95 -2.06
C PHE A 172 -15.27 3.59 -3.32
N SER A 173 -14.45 4.37 -4.02
CA SER A 173 -14.79 5.01 -5.31
C SER A 173 -13.53 5.21 -6.14
N GLU A 174 -13.64 5.83 -7.31
CA GLU A 174 -12.48 6.21 -8.12
C GLU A 174 -11.60 7.28 -7.45
N GLY A 175 -12.20 8.16 -6.64
CA GLY A 175 -11.51 9.24 -5.94
C GLY A 175 -11.07 8.91 -4.52
N PHE A 176 -11.54 7.79 -3.95
CA PHE A 176 -11.27 7.46 -2.56
C PHE A 176 -10.96 5.98 -2.32
N SER A 177 -9.77 5.75 -1.77
CA SER A 177 -9.29 4.45 -1.26
C SER A 177 -8.71 4.65 0.12
N LEU A 178 -8.93 3.69 1.02
CA LEU A 178 -8.36 3.69 2.36
C LEU A 178 -7.53 2.43 2.58
N GLN A 179 -6.41 2.58 3.26
CA GLN A 179 -5.53 1.49 3.64
C GLN A 179 -5.02 1.67 5.07
N LEU A 180 -4.98 0.58 5.82
CA LEU A 180 -4.31 0.45 7.10
C LEU A 180 -3.15 -0.55 6.95
N SER A 181 -2.05 -0.30 7.64
CA SER A 181 -0.83 -1.12 7.52
C SER A 181 -0.13 -1.28 8.86
N PRO A 182 -0.75 -1.96 9.84
CA PRO A 182 -0.06 -2.37 11.06
C PRO A 182 1.26 -3.06 10.71
N THR A 183 2.32 -2.59 11.35
CA THR A 183 3.70 -2.93 11.03
C THR A 183 4.44 -3.35 12.29
N LEU A 184 5.07 -4.52 12.24
CA LEU A 184 6.01 -5.00 13.24
C LEU A 184 7.42 -4.92 12.64
N VAL A 185 8.33 -4.28 13.38
CA VAL A 185 9.76 -4.23 13.04
C VAL A 185 10.53 -4.94 14.14
N HIS A 186 11.31 -5.94 13.76
CA HIS A 186 12.27 -6.59 14.63
C HIS A 186 13.67 -6.18 14.19
N ARG A 187 14.48 -5.72 15.13
CA ARG A 187 15.90 -5.42 14.91
C ARG A 187 16.71 -6.42 15.68
N ASN A 188 17.68 -7.03 15.03
CA ASN A 188 18.65 -7.83 15.75
C ASN A 188 19.52 -6.89 16.59
N LEU A 189 19.89 -7.35 17.80
CA LEU A 189 20.68 -6.61 18.80
C LEU A 189 21.85 -7.47 19.26
#